data_AF-A0A961PQP9-F1
#
_entry.id   AF-A0A961PQP9-F1
#
_cell.length_a   1.000
_cell.length_b   1.000
_cell.length_c   1.000
_cell.angle_alpha   90.00
_cell.angle_beta   90.00
_cell.angle_gamma   90.00
#
_symmetry.space_group_name_H-M   'P 1'
#
loop_
_entity.id
_entity.type
_entity.pdbx_description
1 polymer ?
#
loop_
_entity_poly.entity_id
_entity_poly.type
_entity_poly.pdbx_seq_one_letter_code
_entity_poly.pdbx_strand_id
1 'polypeptide(L)'
;MGHPQAISGRSRSRTVRLSLHLLALIGLFAVLIAQATFTGGLWPFDLRFSALIAAGGIALLAIAWWPAALAFAVIAALVRRVRWRLALWPLAVLGMVGLHAAFGPGLGFAPLGTLGLAGVLRLYAIPAALPILAGSALREAFLTNSAPVPPADGAAPPHPKRNTP
;
A
#
# COMPACT_ATOMS: atom_id res chain seq x y z
N MET A 1 25.21 -34.47 -11.84
CA MET A 1 25.60 -33.05 -11.70
C MET A 1 24.38 -32.21 -12.08
N GLY A 2 23.54 -31.90 -11.09
CA GLY A 2 22.18 -31.36 -11.29
C GLY A 2 22.09 -29.85 -11.09
N HIS A 3 21.28 -29.20 -11.92
CA HIS A 3 21.12 -27.76 -12.14
C HIS A 3 20.96 -26.86 -10.89
N PRO A 4 21.93 -25.96 -10.60
CA PRO A 4 21.75 -24.85 -9.66
C PRO A 4 20.99 -23.63 -10.24
N GLN A 5 20.51 -23.69 -11.49
CA GLN A 5 20.00 -22.50 -12.21
C GLN A 5 18.58 -22.05 -11.82
N ALA A 6 17.73 -22.91 -11.25
CA ALA A 6 16.34 -22.55 -10.97
C ALA A 6 16.14 -21.61 -9.76
N ILE A 7 17.12 -21.55 -8.84
CA ILE A 7 17.01 -20.78 -7.58
C ILE A 7 17.31 -19.29 -7.81
N SER A 8 18.19 -18.96 -8.75
CA SER A 8 18.65 -17.57 -8.99
C SER A 8 17.57 -16.68 -9.62
N GLY A 9 16.76 -17.21 -10.54
CA GLY A 9 15.73 -16.43 -11.24
C GLY A 9 14.58 -15.97 -10.33
N ARG A 10 14.21 -16.81 -9.35
CA ARG A 10 13.08 -16.52 -8.44
C ARG A 10 13.43 -15.41 -7.45
N SER A 11 14.66 -15.40 -6.91
CA SER A 11 15.13 -14.34 -6.00
C SER A 11 15.25 -12.99 -6.72
N ARG A 12 15.80 -12.98 -7.95
CA ARG A 12 15.93 -11.76 -8.76
C ARG A 12 14.59 -11.10 -9.04
N SER A 13 13.56 -11.88 -9.39
CA SER A 13 12.21 -11.35 -9.64
C SER A 13 11.57 -10.72 -8.40
N ARG A 14 11.87 -11.25 -7.20
CA ARG A 14 11.36 -10.75 -5.93
C ARG A 14 12.04 -9.45 -5.52
N THR A 15 13.37 -9.39 -5.64
CA THR A 15 14.13 -8.16 -5.38
C THR A 15 13.65 -7.03 -6.27
N VAL A 16 13.46 -7.26 -7.57
CA VAL A 16 12.92 -6.26 -8.49
C VAL A 16 11.52 -5.80 -8.06
N ARG A 17 10.61 -6.73 -7.74
CA ARG A 17 9.26 -6.38 -7.27
C ARG A 17 9.30 -5.56 -5.98
N LEU A 18 10.15 -5.92 -5.02
CA LEU A 18 10.28 -5.19 -3.76
C LEU A 18 10.86 -3.79 -3.99
N SER A 19 11.90 -3.66 -4.82
CA SER A 19 12.47 -2.37 -5.19
C SER A 19 11.44 -1.46 -5.86
N LEU A 20 10.56 -2.00 -6.72
CA LEU A 20 9.46 -1.23 -7.31
C LEU A 20 8.46 -0.73 -6.26
N HIS A 21 8.13 -1.54 -5.26
CA HIS A 21 7.27 -1.09 -4.16
C HIS A 21 7.94 0.00 -3.33
N LEU A 22 9.22 -0.17 -2.99
CA LEU A 22 9.97 0.83 -2.23
C LEU A 22 10.09 2.15 -3.00
N LEU A 23 10.38 2.07 -4.31
CA LEU A 23 10.43 3.24 -5.18
C LEU A 23 9.07 3.96 -5.25
N ALA A 24 7.98 3.21 -5.37
CA ALA A 24 6.63 3.76 -5.36
C ALA A 24 6.27 4.42 -4.01
N LEU A 25 6.66 3.80 -2.89
CA LEU A 25 6.46 4.36 -1.54
C LEU A 25 7.24 5.66 -1.36
N ILE A 26 8.52 5.69 -1.76
CA ILE A 26 9.35 6.90 -1.73
C ILE A 26 8.74 8.01 -2.60
N GLY A 27 8.31 7.66 -3.82
CA GLY A 27 7.64 8.60 -4.73
C GLY A 27 6.36 9.19 -4.13
N LEU A 28 5.48 8.36 -3.56
CA LEU A 28 4.25 8.84 -2.91
C LEU A 28 4.55 9.71 -1.70
N PHE A 29 5.58 9.37 -0.91
CA PHE A 29 6.00 10.17 0.23
C PHE A 29 6.51 11.55 -0.22
N ALA A 30 7.32 11.61 -1.28
CA ALA A 30 7.79 12.86 -1.86
C ALA A 30 6.62 13.73 -2.36
N VAL A 31 5.63 13.12 -3.04
CA VAL A 31 4.44 13.86 -3.50
C VAL A 31 3.61 14.36 -2.31
N LEU A 32 3.47 13.56 -1.25
CA LEU A 32 2.74 13.97 -0.05
C LEU A 32 3.42 15.16 0.64
N ILE A 33 4.75 15.14 0.77
CA ILE A 33 5.53 16.28 1.26
C ILE A 33 5.32 17.50 0.37
N ALA A 34 5.49 17.36 -0.94
CA ALA A 34 5.31 18.47 -1.88
C ALA A 34 3.90 19.07 -1.76
N GLN A 35 2.87 18.23 -1.72
CA GLN A 35 1.49 18.68 -1.54
C GLN A 35 1.30 19.44 -0.23
N ALA A 36 1.81 18.92 0.89
CA ALA A 36 1.74 19.60 2.18
C ALA A 36 2.44 20.97 2.15
N THR A 37 3.62 21.04 1.52
CA THR A 37 4.38 22.29 1.36
C THR A 37 3.61 23.34 0.55
N PHE A 38 3.02 22.96 -0.60
CA PHE A 38 2.31 23.88 -1.48
C PHE A 38 0.91 24.27 -0.98
N THR A 39 0.18 23.36 -0.34
CA THR A 39 -1.18 23.65 0.17
C THR A 39 -1.19 24.29 1.55
N GLY A 40 -0.17 24.07 2.37
CA GLY A 40 -0.03 24.70 3.68
C GLY A 40 0.45 26.15 3.63
N GLY A 41 0.72 26.72 2.45
CA GLY A 41 1.31 28.06 2.32
C GLY A 41 2.71 28.17 2.93
N LEU A 42 3.39 27.02 3.10
CA LEU A 42 4.67 26.91 3.78
C LEU A 42 5.86 27.33 2.89
N TRP A 43 5.59 27.68 1.64
CA TRP A 43 6.57 28.33 0.77
C TRP A 43 6.41 29.86 0.84
N PRO A 44 7.47 30.65 1.13
CA PRO A 44 8.88 30.30 1.23
C PRO A 44 9.37 30.31 2.70
N PHE A 45 8.75 29.56 3.60
CA PHE A 45 9.25 29.44 4.97
C PHE A 45 10.36 28.39 5.07
N ASP A 46 11.15 28.49 6.14
CA ASP A 46 12.24 27.57 6.49
C ASP A 46 11.81 26.11 6.25
N LEU A 47 12.61 25.38 5.45
CA LEU A 47 12.40 23.97 5.13
C LEU A 47 12.21 23.12 6.40
N ARG A 48 12.88 23.49 7.50
CA ARG A 48 12.76 22.80 8.80
C ARG A 48 11.37 22.99 9.40
N PHE A 49 10.83 24.21 9.38
CA PHE A 49 9.50 24.51 9.89
C PHE A 49 8.41 23.85 9.03
N SER A 50 8.59 23.90 7.71
CA SER A 50 7.71 23.23 6.75
C SER A 50 7.65 21.72 6.96
N ALA A 51 8.81 21.09 7.19
CA ALA A 51 8.90 19.67 7.51
C ALA A 51 8.23 19.32 8.85
N LEU A 52 8.38 20.15 9.88
CA LEU A 52 7.73 19.94 11.19
C LEU A 52 6.21 20.08 11.11
N ILE A 53 5.69 21.08 10.38
CA ILE A 53 4.25 21.25 10.18
C ILE A 53 3.67 20.11 9.34
N ALA A 54 4.36 19.72 8.26
CA ALA A 54 3.96 18.58 7.45
C ALA A 54 3.96 17.28 8.29
N ALA A 55 5.02 17.06 9.09
CA ALA A 55 5.10 15.91 10.00
C ALA A 55 4.00 15.96 11.08
N GLY A 56 3.68 17.14 11.61
CA GLY A 56 2.58 17.34 12.55
C GLY A 56 1.23 17.02 11.93
N GLY A 57 0.96 17.53 10.73
CA GLY A 57 -0.25 17.22 9.96
C GLY A 57 -0.37 15.74 9.61
N ILE A 58 0.73 15.10 9.20
CA ILE A 58 0.81 13.65 8.97
C ILE A 58 0.57 12.88 10.27
N ALA A 59 1.15 13.31 11.39
CA ALA A 59 0.98 12.66 12.69
C ALA A 59 -0.47 12.78 13.18
N LEU A 60 -1.12 13.93 12.96
CA LEU A 60 -2.53 14.13 13.32
C LEU A 60 -3.45 13.29 12.43
N LEU A 61 -3.20 13.27 11.11
CA LEU A 61 -3.89 12.35 10.18
C LEU A 61 -3.65 10.89 10.57
N ALA A 62 -2.42 10.55 10.93
CA ALA A 62 -2.06 9.21 11.34
C ALA A 62 -2.83 8.85 12.61
N ILE A 63 -2.80 9.65 13.68
CA ILE A 63 -3.53 9.35 14.92
C ILE A 63 -5.03 9.22 14.67
N ALA A 64 -5.62 10.14 13.90
CA ALA A 64 -7.05 10.12 13.62
C ALA A 64 -7.48 8.89 12.80
N TRP A 65 -6.65 8.44 11.86
CA TRP A 65 -7.05 7.45 10.87
C TRP A 65 -6.19 6.16 10.87
N TRP A 66 -5.29 6.00 11.85
CA TRP A 66 -4.36 4.86 11.95
C TRP A 66 -5.08 3.51 11.94
N PRO A 67 -6.19 3.32 12.68
CA PRO A 67 -6.89 2.04 12.66
C PRO A 67 -7.38 1.67 11.26
N ALA A 68 -7.91 2.64 10.51
CA ALA A 68 -8.37 2.45 9.15
C ALA A 68 -7.19 2.16 8.20
N ALA A 69 -6.13 2.95 8.29
CA ALA A 69 -4.91 2.76 7.50
C ALA A 69 -4.31 1.37 7.73
N LEU A 70 -4.20 0.94 9.00
CA LEU A 70 -3.68 -0.37 9.37
C LEU A 70 -4.59 -1.50 8.85
N ALA A 71 -5.91 -1.36 8.95
CA ALA A 71 -6.85 -2.33 8.39
C ALA A 71 -6.63 -2.52 6.88
N PHE A 72 -6.49 -1.42 6.11
CA PHE A 72 -6.19 -1.51 4.68
C PHE A 72 -4.83 -2.12 4.39
N ALA A 73 -3.80 -1.82 5.19
CA ALA A 73 -2.49 -2.44 5.04
C ALA A 73 -2.54 -3.96 5.28
N VAL A 74 -3.23 -4.40 6.33
CA VAL A 74 -3.40 -5.83 6.64
C VAL A 74 -4.19 -6.53 5.54
N ILE A 75 -5.32 -5.97 5.10
CA ILE A 75 -6.12 -6.53 4.01
C ILE A 75 -5.28 -6.62 2.73
N ALA A 76 -4.54 -5.56 2.38
CA ALA A 76 -3.67 -5.55 1.22
C ALA A 76 -2.56 -6.61 1.31
N ALA A 77 -2.03 -6.88 2.51
CA ALA A 77 -1.04 -7.93 2.72
C ALA A 77 -1.61 -9.34 2.50
N LEU A 78 -2.88 -9.57 2.85
CA LEU A 78 -3.55 -10.86 2.73
C LEU A 78 -4.05 -11.15 1.30
N VAL A 79 -4.44 -10.11 0.56
CA VAL A 79 -4.98 -10.25 -0.80
C VAL A 79 -3.91 -10.72 -1.79
N ARG A 80 -4.12 -11.89 -2.41
CA ARG A 80 -3.12 -12.50 -3.33
C ARG A 80 -3.01 -11.82 -4.69
N ARG A 81 -4.13 -11.40 -5.29
CA ARG A 81 -4.13 -10.86 -6.66
C ARG A 81 -3.90 -9.35 -6.66
N VAL A 82 -2.96 -8.88 -7.49
CA VAL A 82 -2.64 -7.44 -7.65
C VAL A 82 -3.88 -6.61 -7.99
N ARG A 83 -4.74 -7.10 -8.90
CA ARG A 83 -5.97 -6.40 -9.31
C ARG A 83 -6.90 -6.09 -8.14
N TRP A 84 -7.04 -7.03 -7.20
CA TRP A 84 -7.85 -6.84 -5.99
C TRP A 84 -7.19 -5.85 -5.03
N ARG A 85 -5.85 -5.85 -4.93
CA ARG A 85 -5.13 -4.84 -4.13
C ARG A 85 -5.31 -3.43 -4.70
N LEU A 86 -5.30 -3.28 -6.02
CA LEU A 86 -5.58 -2.00 -6.68
C LEU A 86 -7.02 -1.54 -6.43
N ALA A 87 -7.99 -2.46 -6.42
CA ALA A 87 -9.39 -2.12 -6.11
C ALA A 87 -9.60 -1.67 -4.65
N LEU A 88 -8.69 -1.99 -3.73
CA LEU A 88 -8.75 -1.47 -2.36
C LEU A 88 -8.49 0.03 -2.31
N TRP A 89 -7.82 0.62 -3.31
CA TRP A 89 -7.50 2.03 -3.30
C TRP A 89 -8.71 2.95 -3.34
N PRO A 90 -9.65 2.84 -4.31
CA PRO A 90 -10.88 3.63 -4.28
C PRO A 90 -11.71 3.36 -3.01
N LEU A 91 -11.72 2.13 -2.50
CA LEU A 91 -12.41 1.79 -1.24
C LEU A 91 -11.78 2.49 -0.03
N ALA A 92 -10.45 2.56 0.04
CA ALA A 92 -9.74 3.25 1.10
C ALA A 92 -9.95 4.76 1.04
N VAL A 93 -9.97 5.34 -0.16
CA VAL A 93 -10.33 6.74 -0.36
C VAL A 93 -11.75 7.00 0.14
N LEU A 94 -12.75 6.23 -0.30
CA LEU A 94 -14.13 6.38 0.14
C LEU A 94 -14.28 6.19 1.66
N GLY A 95 -13.58 5.21 2.24
CA GLY A 95 -13.58 4.97 3.68
C GLY A 95 -13.02 6.15 4.47
N MET A 96 -11.88 6.70 4.05
CA MET A 96 -11.29 7.88 4.70
C MET A 96 -12.16 9.13 4.52
N VAL A 97 -12.76 9.33 3.35
CA VAL A 97 -13.72 10.43 3.11
C VAL A 97 -14.94 10.30 4.02
N GLY A 98 -15.51 9.09 4.14
CA GLY A 98 -16.64 8.84 5.03
C GLY A 98 -16.30 9.06 6.50
N LEU A 99 -15.14 8.59 6.94
CA LEU A 99 -14.61 8.82 8.28
C LEU A 99 -14.41 10.31 8.57
N HIS A 100 -13.88 11.08 7.61
CA HIS A 100 -13.74 12.52 7.75
C HIS A 100 -15.10 13.23 7.74
N ALA A 101 -16.05 12.81 6.90
CA ALA A 101 -17.39 13.37 6.92
C ALA A 101 -18.05 13.21 8.30
N ALA A 102 -17.86 12.05 8.93
CA ALA A 102 -18.45 11.72 10.22
C ALA A 102 -17.74 12.38 11.41
N PHE A 103 -16.40 12.39 11.42
CA PHE A 103 -15.61 12.78 12.60
C PHE A 103 -14.65 13.94 12.36
N GLY A 104 -14.35 14.26 11.10
CA GLY A 104 -13.34 15.24 10.72
C GLY A 104 -13.55 16.63 11.36
N PRO A 105 -14.74 17.25 11.22
CA PRO A 105 -15.01 18.55 11.83
C PRO A 105 -14.84 18.57 13.36
N GLY A 106 -15.24 17.50 14.04
CA GLY A 106 -15.08 17.36 15.49
C GLY A 106 -13.62 17.24 15.94
N LEU A 107 -12.73 16.82 15.04
CA LEU A 107 -11.29 16.75 15.26
C LEU A 107 -10.55 18.03 14.79
N GLY A 108 -11.29 19.08 14.41
CA GLY A 108 -10.73 20.35 13.94
C GLY A 108 -10.33 20.37 12.46
N PHE A 109 -10.70 19.34 11.68
CA PHE A 109 -10.47 19.34 10.24
C PHE A 109 -11.52 20.17 9.49
N ALA A 110 -11.13 20.75 8.36
CA ALA A 110 -12.04 21.49 7.49
C ALA A 110 -13.19 20.60 6.96
N PRO A 111 -14.46 21.06 6.98
CA PRO A 111 -15.57 20.31 6.42
C PRO A 111 -15.36 19.95 4.95
N LEU A 112 -15.83 18.78 4.49
CA LEU A 112 -15.64 18.37 3.08
C LEU A 112 -16.22 19.37 2.08
N GLY A 113 -17.32 20.05 2.44
CA GLY A 113 -17.94 21.09 1.62
C GLY A 113 -17.03 22.28 1.33
N THR A 114 -16.08 22.59 2.21
CA THR A 114 -15.12 23.71 2.00
C THR A 114 -13.92 23.30 1.16
N LEU A 115 -13.60 22.00 1.08
CA LEU A 115 -12.47 21.48 0.32
C LEU A 115 -12.81 21.30 -1.18
N GLY A 116 -14.08 21.03 -1.48
CA GLY A 116 -14.53 20.64 -2.83
C GLY A 116 -13.94 19.30 -3.29
N LEU A 117 -14.41 18.78 -4.42
CA LEU A 117 -14.00 17.45 -4.91
C LEU A 117 -12.48 17.34 -5.12
N ALA A 118 -11.86 18.37 -5.72
CA ALA A 118 -10.42 18.38 -5.96
C ALA A 118 -9.60 18.39 -4.66
N GLY A 119 -10.04 19.13 -3.64
CA GLY A 119 -9.38 19.16 -2.33
C GLY A 119 -9.50 17.82 -1.61
N VAL A 120 -10.68 17.18 -1.67
CA VAL A 120 -10.91 15.85 -1.10
C VAL A 120 -10.04 14.79 -1.77
N LEU A 121 -10.00 14.76 -3.11
CA LEU A 121 -9.15 13.80 -3.83
C LEU A 121 -7.67 14.01 -3.50
N ARG A 122 -7.20 15.25 -3.47
CA ARG A 122 -5.82 15.56 -3.05
C ARG A 122 -5.56 15.08 -1.62
N LEU A 123 -6.49 15.30 -0.70
CA LEU A 123 -6.31 14.99 0.71
C LEU A 123 -6.27 13.48 1.01
N TYR A 124 -7.03 12.64 0.29
CA TYR A 124 -7.12 11.20 0.62
C TYR A 124 -6.53 10.26 -0.41
N ALA A 125 -6.44 10.63 -1.69
CA ALA A 125 -6.00 9.69 -2.72
C ALA A 125 -4.58 9.18 -2.46
N ILE A 126 -3.65 10.09 -2.15
CA ILE A 126 -2.25 9.73 -1.91
C ILE A 126 -2.08 9.07 -0.53
N PRO A 127 -2.62 9.64 0.58
CA PRO A 127 -2.49 8.99 1.88
C PRO A 127 -3.13 7.60 1.96
N ALA A 128 -4.25 7.36 1.25
CA ALA A 128 -4.89 6.05 1.20
C ALA A 128 -4.08 5.01 0.40
N ALA A 129 -3.25 5.43 -0.56
CA ALA A 129 -2.40 4.53 -1.34
C ALA A 129 -1.23 3.97 -0.51
N LEU A 130 -0.69 4.76 0.42
CA LEU A 130 0.46 4.38 1.26
C LEU A 130 0.24 3.07 2.05
N PRO A 131 -0.82 2.91 2.87
CA PRO A 131 -1.02 1.67 3.63
C PRO A 131 -1.24 0.45 2.72
N ILE A 132 -1.92 0.63 1.58
CA ILE A 132 -2.15 -0.46 0.61
C ILE A 132 -0.82 -0.92 -0.01
N LEU A 133 0.03 0.02 -0.42
CA LEU A 133 1.34 -0.29 -0.98
C LEU A 133 2.29 -0.87 0.07
N ALA A 134 2.24 -0.39 1.31
CA ALA A 134 2.99 -0.96 2.43
C ALA A 134 2.55 -2.42 2.68
N GLY A 135 1.25 -2.69 2.74
CA GLY A 135 0.71 -4.04 2.85
C GLY A 135 1.13 -4.94 1.68
N SER A 136 1.08 -4.42 0.44
CA SER A 136 1.55 -5.15 -0.74
C SER A 136 3.05 -5.45 -0.68
N ALA A 137 3.87 -4.51 -0.21
CA ALA A 137 5.31 -4.71 -0.02
C ALA A 137 5.60 -5.77 1.05
N LEU A 138 4.90 -5.72 2.20
CA LEU A 138 5.00 -6.73 3.26
C LEU A 138 4.65 -8.12 2.74
N ARG A 139 3.62 -8.23 1.89
CA ARG A 139 3.26 -9.50 1.26
C ARG A 139 4.39 -10.05 0.40
N GLU A 140 4.98 -9.23 -0.47
CA GLU A 140 6.12 -9.64 -1.31
C GLU A 140 7.38 -9.95 -0.49
N ALA A 141 7.53 -9.30 0.67
CA ALA A 141 8.62 -9.53 1.59
C ALA A 141 8.45 -10.80 2.44
N PHE A 142 7.23 -11.22 2.80
CA PHE A 142 7.05 -12.30 3.78
C PHE A 142 6.15 -13.46 3.33
N LEU A 143 5.12 -13.20 2.52
CA LEU A 143 4.02 -14.14 2.29
C LEU A 143 4.05 -14.84 0.91
N THR A 144 4.95 -14.45 0.01
CA THR A 144 5.12 -15.09 -1.31
C THR A 144 6.04 -16.32 -1.30
N ASN A 145 6.70 -16.62 -0.17
CA ASN A 145 7.60 -17.77 -0.03
C ASN A 145 6.89 -19.12 0.15
N SER A 146 5.58 -19.15 0.37
CA SER A 146 4.85 -20.36 0.77
C SER A 146 4.25 -21.18 -0.37
N ALA A 147 4.49 -20.82 -1.64
CA ALA A 147 3.99 -21.64 -2.74
C ALA A 147 4.85 -22.90 -2.86
N PRO A 148 4.27 -24.12 -2.74
CA PRO A 148 5.01 -25.36 -2.96
C PRO A 148 5.70 -25.28 -4.32
N VAL A 149 7.00 -25.58 -4.34
CA VAL A 149 7.68 -25.83 -5.61
C VAL A 149 6.96 -27.03 -6.21
N PRO A 150 6.32 -26.93 -7.40
CA PRO A 150 5.81 -28.13 -8.04
C PRO A 150 6.96 -29.13 -8.12
N PRO A 151 6.73 -30.41 -7.79
CA PRO A 151 7.80 -31.41 -7.81
C PRO A 151 8.59 -31.29 -9.10
N ALA A 152 9.92 -31.24 -8.97
CA ALA A 152 10.83 -30.81 -10.03
C ALA A 152 10.80 -31.70 -11.28
N ASP A 153 10.12 -32.82 -11.23
CA ASP A 153 10.02 -33.76 -12.32
C ASP A 153 8.55 -33.93 -12.67
N GLY A 154 8.25 -33.98 -13.97
CA GLY A 154 6.96 -34.40 -14.51
C GLY A 154 6.65 -35.87 -14.21
N ALA A 155 6.79 -36.29 -12.95
CA ALA A 155 6.15 -37.47 -12.43
C ALA A 155 4.65 -37.25 -12.59
N ALA A 156 4.14 -37.73 -13.73
CA ALA A 156 2.73 -37.92 -13.93
C ALA A 156 2.18 -38.57 -12.64
N PRO A 157 1.06 -38.06 -12.10
CA PRO A 157 0.44 -38.71 -10.95
C PRO A 157 0.34 -40.21 -11.25
N PRO A 158 0.76 -41.10 -10.34
CA PRO A 158 0.76 -42.53 -10.60
C PRO A 158 -0.64 -42.89 -11.11
N HIS A 159 -0.71 -43.39 -12.35
CA HIS A 159 -1.98 -43.80 -12.93
C HIS A 159 -2.64 -44.73 -11.91
N PRO A 160 -3.87 -44.41 -11.45
CA PRO A 160 -4.57 -45.28 -10.52
C PRO A 160 -4.65 -46.66 -11.19
N LYS A 161 -4.04 -47.67 -10.58
CA LYS A 161 -4.18 -49.06 -11.02
C LYS A 161 -5.68 -49.32 -11.10
N ARG A 162 -6.21 -49.47 -12.32
CA ARG A 162 -7.57 -49.97 -12.51
C ARG A 162 -7.59 -51.36 -11.90
N ASN A 163 -8.21 -51.49 -10.74
CA ASN A 163 -8.62 -52.79 -10.22
C ASN A 163 -9.77 -53.25 -11.12
N THR A 164 -9.45 -54.03 -12.15
CA THR A 164 -10.45 -54.81 -12.87
C THR A 164 -10.78 -56.07 -12.05
N PRO A 165 -12.06 -56.34 -11.78
CA PRO A 165 -12.52 -57.60 -11.19
C PRO A 165 -12.33 -58.79 -12.12
#